data_AF-A0A963U861-F1
#
_entry.id   AF-A0A963U861-F1
#
_cell.length_a   1.000
_cell.length_b   1.000
_cell.length_c   1.000
_cell.angle_alpha   90.00
_cell.angle_beta   90.00
_cell.angle_gamma   90.00
#
_symmetry.space_group_name_H-M   'P 1'
#
loop_
_entity.id
_entity.type
_entity.pdbx_description
1 polymer ?
#
loop_
_entity_poly.entity_id
_entity_poly.type
_entity_poly.pdbx_seq_one_letter_code
_entity_poly.pdbx_strand_id
1 'polypeptide(L)'
;MTVDEKLIDRLSTEAGRRLADKARAGRRRAIATISRFCVTYSRDGRSAEEAVFERTPTAIQIAERIGHDSFIIAVGMQKRSLRERVRLALVAE
;
A
#
# COMPACT_ATOMS: atom_id res chain seq x y z
N MET A 1 12.87 44.80 -5.88
CA MET A 1 13.08 43.41 -6.35
C MET A 1 11.94 43.06 -7.26
N THR A 2 12.17 43.02 -8.57
CA THR A 2 11.21 42.50 -9.54
C THR A 2 11.27 40.97 -9.48
N VAL A 3 10.13 40.34 -9.25
CA VAL A 3 10.02 38.88 -9.28
C VAL A 3 10.17 38.44 -10.74
N ASP A 4 11.23 37.69 -11.03
CA ASP A 4 11.50 37.14 -12.36
C ASP A 4 10.46 36.05 -12.68
N GLU A 5 9.96 36.03 -13.91
CA GLU A 5 8.97 35.09 -14.42
C GLU A 5 9.49 33.64 -14.31
N LYS A 6 10.81 33.44 -14.45
CA LYS A 6 11.47 32.15 -14.20
C LYS A 6 11.37 31.68 -12.75
N LEU A 7 11.37 32.62 -11.80
CA LEU A 7 11.22 32.28 -10.39
C LEU A 7 9.78 31.85 -10.09
N ILE A 8 8.79 32.50 -10.71
CA ILE A 8 7.37 32.16 -10.58
C ILE A 8 7.10 30.76 -11.12
N ASP A 9 7.62 30.43 -12.30
CA ASP A 9 7.40 29.12 -12.93
C ASP A 9 8.03 27.97 -12.11
N ARG A 10 9.25 28.17 -11.60
CA ARG A 10 9.91 27.20 -10.71
C ARG A 10 9.13 26.97 -9.42
N LEU A 11 8.66 28.03 -8.77
CA LEU A 11 7.88 27.93 -7.54
C LEU A 11 6.53 27.25 -7.78
N SER A 12 5.87 27.55 -8.90
CA SER A 12 4.59 26.93 -9.28
C SER A 12 4.75 25.43 -9.54
N THR A 13 5.80 25.05 -10.27
CA THR A 13 6.14 23.64 -10.52
C THR A 13 6.47 22.89 -9.24
N GLU A 14 7.22 23.51 -8.32
CA GLU A 14 7.56 22.88 -7.05
C GLU A 14 6.34 22.75 -6.12
N ALA A 15 5.48 23.77 -6.06
CA ALA A 15 4.21 23.70 -5.35
C ALA A 15 3.32 22.57 -5.90
N GLY A 16 3.23 22.44 -7.23
CA GLY A 16 2.52 21.34 -7.90
C GLY A 16 3.07 19.96 -7.52
N ARG A 17 4.41 19.79 -7.52
CA ARG A 17 5.05 18.55 -7.07
C ARG A 17 4.72 18.21 -5.61
N ARG A 18 4.85 19.17 -4.70
CA ARG A 18 4.55 18.98 -3.28
C ARG A 18 3.09 18.61 -3.05
N LEU A 19 2.16 19.23 -3.77
CA LEU A 19 0.74 18.88 -3.71
C LEU A 19 0.47 17.46 -4.20
N ALA A 20 1.07 17.06 -5.31
CA ALA A 20 0.95 15.70 -5.84
C ALA A 20 1.50 14.66 -4.84
N ASP A 21 2.63 14.95 -4.20
CA ASP A 21 3.22 14.06 -3.20
C ASP A 21 2.38 13.96 -1.93
N LYS A 22 1.80 15.08 -1.48
CA LYS A 22 0.83 15.08 -0.37
C LYS A 22 -0.40 14.24 -0.71
N ALA A 23 -0.95 14.37 -1.92
CA ALA A 23 -2.08 13.57 -2.38
C ALA A 23 -1.74 12.07 -2.44
N ARG A 24 -0.56 11.72 -2.98
CA ARG A 24 -0.07 10.33 -3.00
C ARG A 24 0.09 9.76 -1.60
N ALA A 25 0.67 10.53 -0.68
CA ALA A 25 0.83 10.12 0.71
C ALA A 25 -0.51 9.94 1.43
N GLY A 26 -1.48 10.82 1.18
CA GLY A 26 -2.85 10.69 1.69
C GLY A 26 -3.54 9.44 1.17
N ARG A 27 -3.47 9.19 -0.15
CA ARG A 27 -4.01 7.99 -0.80
C ARG A 27 -3.39 6.71 -0.23
N ARG A 28 -2.07 6.64 -0.08
CA ARG A 28 -1.38 5.48 0.50
C ARG A 28 -1.87 5.17 1.91
N ARG A 29 -2.02 6.20 2.75
CA ARG A 29 -2.56 6.06 4.11
C ARG A 29 -4.00 5.53 4.10
N ALA A 30 -4.87 6.15 3.31
CA ALA A 30 -6.26 5.74 3.20
C ALA A 30 -6.38 4.27 2.74
N ILE A 31 -5.61 3.89 1.72
CA ILE A 31 -5.56 2.52 1.21
C ILE A 31 -5.11 1.54 2.31
N ALA A 32 -4.03 1.83 3.03
CA ALA A 32 -3.55 0.97 4.13
C ALA A 32 -4.60 0.77 5.24
N THR A 33 -5.42 1.79 5.51
CA THR A 33 -6.51 1.70 6.50
C THR A 33 -7.68 0.86 6.01
N ILE A 34 -8.06 0.96 4.74
CA ILE A 34 -9.28 0.32 4.22
C ILE A 34 -9.04 -1.05 3.58
N SER A 35 -7.79 -1.45 3.38
CA SER A 35 -7.43 -2.67 2.67
C SER A 35 -6.27 -3.40 3.31
N ARG A 36 -6.09 -4.65 2.91
CA ARG A 36 -4.98 -5.52 3.26
C ARG A 36 -4.45 -6.20 1.99
N PHE A 37 -3.19 -6.57 1.99
CA PHE A 37 -2.61 -7.32 0.89
C PHE A 37 -2.84 -8.81 1.13
N CYS A 38 -3.32 -9.53 0.12
CA CYS A 38 -3.54 -10.97 0.18
C CYS A 38 -2.67 -11.63 -0.90
N VAL A 39 -1.90 -12.63 -0.49
CA VAL A 39 -1.12 -13.48 -1.38
C VAL A 39 -1.78 -14.85 -1.36
N THR A 40 -2.31 -15.27 -2.50
CA THR A 40 -2.80 -16.64 -2.70
C THR A 40 -1.65 -17.47 -3.22
N TYR A 41 -1.34 -18.56 -2.53
CA TYR A 41 -0.20 -19.42 -2.84
C TYR A 41 -0.55 -20.89 -2.71
N SER A 42 0.30 -21.76 -3.25
CA SER A 42 0.21 -23.20 -3.10
C SER A 42 1.58 -23.79 -2.77
N ARG A 43 1.63 -24.70 -1.80
CA ARG A 43 2.86 -25.42 -1.44
C ARG A 43 3.08 -26.67 -2.29
N ASP A 44 2.01 -27.24 -2.83
CA ASP A 44 1.98 -28.53 -3.55
C ASP A 44 1.57 -28.39 -5.03
N GLY A 45 1.27 -27.17 -5.47
CA GLY A 45 0.76 -26.88 -6.82
C GLY A 45 -0.70 -27.30 -7.03
N ARG A 46 -1.42 -27.72 -5.98
CA ARG A 46 -2.81 -28.22 -6.06
C ARG A 46 -3.76 -27.47 -5.14
N SER A 47 -3.36 -27.29 -3.88
CA SER A 47 -4.18 -26.65 -2.85
C SER A 47 -3.81 -25.18 -2.73
N ALA A 48 -4.80 -24.30 -2.66
CA ALA A 48 -4.59 -22.86 -2.48
C ALA A 48 -4.77 -22.43 -1.01
N GLU A 49 -3.82 -21.63 -0.53
CA GLU A 49 -3.82 -20.99 0.78
C GLU A 49 -3.71 -19.47 0.62
N GLU A 50 -4.12 -18.72 1.65
CA GLU A 50 -4.03 -17.26 1.67
C GLU A 50 -3.12 -16.76 2.80
N ALA A 51 -2.17 -15.90 2.47
CA ALA A 51 -1.38 -15.13 3.43
C ALA A 51 -1.74 -13.65 3.35
N VAL A 52 -2.17 -13.09 4.49
CA VAL A 52 -2.61 -11.70 4.60
C VAL A 52 -1.51 -10.83 5.21
N PHE A 53 -1.22 -9.70 4.57
CA PHE A 53 -0.22 -8.71 5.00
C PHE A 53 -0.87 -7.34 5.22
N GLU A 54 -0.52 -6.71 6.34
CA GLU A 54 -1.06 -5.40 6.74
C GLU A 54 -0.46 -4.23 5.93
N ARG A 55 0.74 -4.44 5.36
CA ARG A 55 1.45 -3.49 4.50
C ARG A 55 1.84 -4.21 3.21
N THR A 56 2.20 -3.46 2.19
CA THR A 56 2.70 -4.03 0.94
C THR A 56 3.93 -4.90 1.25
N PRO A 57 3.84 -6.24 1.06
CA PRO A 57 4.96 -7.10 1.39
C PRO A 57 6.03 -7.03 0.31
N THR A 58 7.29 -7.12 0.72
CA THR A 58 8.40 -7.36 -0.21
C THR A 58 8.46 -8.84 -0.60
N ALA A 59 9.13 -9.18 -1.70
CA ALA A 59 9.30 -10.57 -2.13
C ALA A 59 9.96 -11.44 -1.04
N ILE A 60 10.93 -10.88 -0.30
CA ILE A 60 11.60 -11.55 0.82
C ILE A 60 10.60 -11.85 1.94
N GLN A 61 9.81 -10.87 2.36
CA GLN A 61 8.80 -11.06 3.41
C GLN A 61 7.71 -12.06 3.02
N ILE A 62 7.38 -12.16 1.73
CA ILE A 62 6.49 -13.21 1.22
C ILE A 62 7.18 -14.56 1.43
N ALA A 63 8.39 -14.74 0.89
CA ALA A 63 9.12 -16.00 0.94
C ALA A 63 9.40 -16.48 2.39
N GLU A 64 9.76 -15.57 3.29
CA GLU A 64 9.95 -15.87 4.72
C GLU A 64 8.67 -16.40 5.39
N ARG A 65 7.50 -15.91 4.95
CA ARG A 65 6.23 -16.29 5.56
C ARG A 65 5.61 -17.55 4.94
N ILE A 66 5.64 -17.69 3.62
CA ILE A 66 4.98 -18.80 2.90
C ILE A 66 5.95 -19.91 2.50
N GLY A 67 7.26 -19.70 2.60
CA GLY A 67 8.31 -20.60 2.14
C GLY A 67 8.83 -20.24 0.74
N HIS A 68 10.12 -20.46 0.51
CA HIS A 68 10.79 -20.14 -0.76
C HIS A 68 10.31 -21.00 -1.94
N ASP A 69 9.85 -22.23 -1.66
CA ASP A 69 9.43 -23.20 -2.68
C ASP A 69 7.92 -23.14 -2.99
N SER A 70 7.22 -22.13 -2.47
CA SER A 70 5.77 -21.97 -2.69
C SER A 70 5.46 -21.31 -4.03
N PHE A 71 4.46 -21.84 -4.73
CA PHE A 71 3.92 -21.25 -5.95
C PHE A 71 3.01 -20.07 -5.62
N ILE A 72 3.35 -18.88 -6.10
CA ILE A 72 2.47 -17.72 -5.99
C ILE A 72 1.43 -17.77 -7.12
N ILE A 73 0.15 -17.82 -6.74
CA ILE A 73 -0.98 -17.85 -7.69
C ILE A 73 -1.45 -16.43 -7.97
N ALA A 74 -1.64 -15.63 -6.92
CA ALA A 74 -2.12 -14.25 -7.05
C ALA A 74 -1.61 -13.37 -5.92
N VAL A 75 -1.40 -12.09 -6.24
CA VAL A 75 -1.14 -11.03 -5.25
C VAL A 75 -2.15 -9.92 -5.49
N GLY A 76 -2.96 -9.63 -4.47
CA GLY A 76 -4.06 -8.69 -4.60
C GLY A 76 -4.28 -7.88 -3.33
N MET A 77 -5.16 -6.89 -3.46
CA MET A 77 -5.65 -6.11 -2.33
C MET A 77 -7.08 -6.50 -2.04
N GLN A 78 -7.36 -6.84 -0.79
CA GLN A 78 -8.71 -7.12 -0.29
C GLN A 78 -9.20 -5.95 0.56
N LYS A 79 -10.45 -5.54 0.36
CA LYS A 79 -11.10 -4.55 1.23
C LYS A 79 -11.29 -5.15 2.62
N ARG A 80 -10.95 -4.39 3.65
CA ARG A 80 -11.30 -4.74 5.03
C ARG A 80 -12.80 -4.58 5.24
N SER A 81 -13.37 -5.45 6.06
CA SER A 81 -14.76 -5.31 6.49
C SER A 81 -14.96 -4.00 7.27
N LEU A 82 -16.20 -3.52 7.35
CA LEU A 82 -16.53 -2.35 8.18
C LEU A 82 -16.14 -2.57 9.65
N ARG A 83 -16.40 -3.78 10.17
CA ARG A 83 -16.09 -4.17 11.56
C ARG A 83 -14.60 -4.08 11.87
N GLU A 84 -13.75 -4.59 10.98
CA GLU A 84 -12.28 -4.49 11.13
C GLU A 84 -11.81 -3.03 11.09
N ARG A 85 -12.36 -2.21 10.18
CA ARG A 85 -11.99 -0.79 10.07
C ARG A 85 -12.32 -0.01 11.34
N VAL A 86 -13.50 -0.23 11.91
CA VAL A 86 -13.91 0.40 13.18
C VAL A 86 -12.99 -0.05 14.32
N ARG A 87 -12.67 -1.35 14.41
CA ARG A 87 -11.76 -1.87 15.44
C ARG A 87 -10.38 -1.24 15.37
N LEU A 88 -9.82 -1.05 14.17
CA LEU A 88 -8.50 -0.42 14.01
C LEU A 88 -8.51 1.07 14.37
N ALA A 89 -9.60 1.78 14.09
CA ALA A 89 -9.74 3.18 14.48
C ALA A 89 -9.75 3.35 16.00
N LEU A 90 -10.45 2.46 16.73
CA LEU A 90 -10.52 2.48 18.19
C LEU A 90 -9.19 2.14 18.89
N VAL A 91 -8.29 1.40 18.22
CA VAL A 91 -6.95 1.05 18.77
C VAL A 91 -5.92 2.14 18.49
N ALA A 92 -6.23 3.09 17.59
CA ALA A 92 -5.34 4.18 17.20
C ALA A 92 -5.54 5.47 18.01
N GLU A 93 -6.59 5.53 18.85
CA GLU A 93 -6.83 6.57 19.87
C GLU A 93 -6.19 6.19 21.21
#